data_AF-A0A523UDB6-F1
#
_entry.id   AF-A0A523UDB6-F1
#
_cell.length_a   1.000
_cell.length_b   1.000
_cell.length_c   1.000
_cell.angle_alpha   90.00
_cell.angle_beta   90.00
_cell.angle_gamma   90.00
#
_symmetry.space_group_name_H-M   'P 1'
#
loop_
_entity.id
_entity.type
_entity.pdbx_description
1 polymer ?
#
loop_
_entity_poly.entity_id
_entity_poly.type
_entity_poly.pdbx_seq_one_letter_code
_entity_poly.pdbx_strand_id
1 'polypeptide(L)' 'MKIVIDLWMGDNPLCAIRLGSITAANMALVTYDHFDPMADEVHTAKETGAILVAEAERVSRFNRDFGLAYEKV' A
#
# COMPACT_ATOMS: atom_id res chain seq x y z
N MET A 1 8.20 -15.47 0.06
CA MET A 1 7.39 -14.41 -0.57
C MET A 1 6.45 -13.84 0.49
N LYS A 2 6.40 -12.51 0.66
CA LYS A 2 5.56 -11.80 1.64
C LYS A 2 4.59 -10.89 0.90
N ILE A 3 3.31 -11.02 1.22
CA ILE A 3 2.22 -10.26 0.61
C ILE A 3 1.45 -9.60 1.75
N VAL A 4 1.13 -8.32 1.58
CA VAL A 4 0.25 -7.56 2.47
C VAL A 4 -0.98 -7.12 1.68
N ILE A 5 -2.13 -7.06 2.33
CA ILE A 5 -3.42 -6.84 1.67
C ILE A 5 -4.23 -5.87 2.53
N ASP A 6 -4.81 -4.84 1.92
CA ASP A 6 -5.68 -3.83 2.54
C ASP A 6 -5.12 -3.29 3.87
N LEU A 7 -3.95 -2.68 3.79
CA LEU A 7 -3.29 -2.04 4.91
C LEU A 7 -4.08 -0.82 5.36
N TRP A 8 -4.85 -0.96 6.42
CA TRP A 8 -5.35 0.17 7.21
C TRP A 8 -4.71 0.10 8.60
N MET A 9 -3.63 0.86 8.80
CA MET A 9 -2.82 0.84 10.03
C MET A 9 -2.73 2.20 10.71
N GLY A 10 -2.69 3.30 9.96
CA GLY A 10 -2.53 4.65 10.51
C GLY A 10 -3.65 5.05 11.48
N ASP A 11 -4.90 4.86 11.06
CA ASP A 11 -6.11 5.25 11.81
C ASP A 11 -6.92 4.06 12.31
N ASN A 12 -6.47 2.83 12.09
CA ASN A 12 -7.18 1.63 12.52
C ASN A 12 -7.01 1.43 14.03
N PRO A 13 -8.07 1.63 14.85
CA PRO A 13 -7.96 1.58 16.30
C PRO A 13 -7.70 0.18 16.85
N LEU A 14 -7.86 -0.85 16.00
CA LEU A 14 -7.68 -2.26 16.35
C LEU A 14 -6.42 -2.86 15.73
N CYS A 15 -5.65 -2.10 14.94
CA CYS A 15 -4.44 -2.64 14.34
C CYS A 15 -3.39 -2.92 15.42
N ALA A 16 -2.93 -4.17 15.48
CA ALA A 16 -1.98 -4.63 16.50
C ALA A 16 -0.54 -4.13 16.26
N ILE A 17 -0.26 -3.61 15.07
CA ILE A 17 1.07 -3.16 14.65
C ILE A 17 1.01 -1.75 14.09
N ARG A 18 2.17 -1.12 13.89
CA ARG A 18 2.27 0.22 13.31
C ARG A 18 2.77 0.15 11.87
N LEU A 19 2.50 1.21 11.10
CA LEU A 19 2.89 1.32 9.69
C LEU A 19 4.37 0.95 9.42
N GLY A 20 5.30 1.40 10.27
CA GLY A 20 6.73 1.07 10.16
C GLY A 20 7.14 -0.33 10.64
N SER A 21 6.22 -1.15 11.15
CA SER A 21 6.51 -2.53 11.57
C SER A 21 6.70 -3.48 10.38
N ILE A 22 6.21 -3.11 9.20
CA ILE A 22 6.40 -3.89 7.98
C ILE A 22 7.75 -3.54 7.35
N THR A 23 8.79 -4.28 7.73
CA THR A 23 10.16 -4.06 7.24
C THR A 23 10.48 -4.76 5.92
N ALA A 24 9.59 -5.62 5.44
CA ALA A 24 9.76 -6.32 4.17
C ALA A 24 8.43 -6.83 3.62
N ALA A 25 8.15 -6.49 2.37
CA ALA A 25 7.07 -7.06 1.56
C ALA A 25 7.56 -7.23 0.12
N ASN A 26 7.05 -8.24 -0.58
CA ASN A 26 7.26 -8.40 -2.02
C ASN A 26 6.13 -7.72 -2.81
N MET A 27 4.92 -7.76 -2.26
CA MET A 27 3.73 -7.17 -2.87
C MET A 27 2.82 -6.53 -1.82
N ALA A 28 2.17 -5.44 -2.20
CA ALA A 28 1.11 -4.78 -1.44
C ALA A 28 -0.16 -4.71 -2.30
N LEU A 29 -1.22 -5.40 -1.90
CA LEU A 29 -2.46 -5.49 -2.67
C LEU A 29 -3.55 -4.61 -2.06
N VAL A 30 -4.31 -3.94 -2.93
CA VAL A 30 -5.53 -3.23 -2.55
C VAL A 30 -6.71 -3.89 -3.25
N THR A 31 -7.70 -4.36 -2.49
CA THR A 31 -8.80 -5.17 -3.02
C THR A 31 -10.00 -4.34 -3.47
N TYR A 32 -10.26 -3.19 -2.82
CA TYR A 32 -11.36 -2.30 -3.20
C TYR A 32 -11.10 -0.84 -2.80
N ASP A 33 -11.97 0.05 -3.29
CA ASP A 33 -11.86 1.48 -3.09
C ASP A 33 -12.65 1.96 -1.86
N HIS A 34 -11.93 2.15 -0.75
CA HIS A 34 -12.31 3.08 0.29
C HIS A 34 -11.13 4.02 0.61
N PHE A 35 -11.39 5.14 1.29
CA PHE A 35 -10.42 6.23 1.47
C PHE A 35 -9.29 5.91 2.46
N ASP A 36 -9.46 4.88 3.28
CA ASP A 36 -8.71 4.57 4.50
C ASP A 36 -7.46 3.66 4.32
N PRO A 37 -7.39 2.65 3.43
CA PRO A 37 -6.19 1.84 3.33
C PRO A 37 -5.05 2.52 2.54
N MET A 38 -5.40 3.21 1.47
CA MET A 38 -4.50 3.47 0.33
C MET A 38 -3.20 4.26 0.57
N ALA A 39 -3.10 5.03 1.65
CA ALA A 39 -1.85 5.71 1.98
C ALA A 39 -0.81 4.73 2.53
N ASP A 40 -1.24 3.69 3.25
CA ASP A 40 -0.37 2.77 3.96
C ASP A 40 0.24 1.71 3.03
N GLU A 41 -0.47 1.26 1.98
CA GLU A 41 0.16 0.42 0.94
C GLU A 41 1.17 1.18 0.11
N VAL A 42 0.88 2.44 -0.25
CA VAL A 42 1.84 3.25 -1.01
C VAL A 42 3.08 3.52 -0.15
N HIS A 43 2.91 3.81 1.13
CA HIS A 43 4.02 3.93 2.07
C HIS A 43 4.83 2.62 2.13
N THR A 44 4.17 1.50 2.36
CA THR A 44 4.81 0.18 2.45
C THR A 44 5.57 -0.16 1.16
N ALA A 45 4.98 0.08 -0.01
CA ALA A 45 5.61 -0.15 -1.30
C ALA A 45 6.89 0.67 -1.48
N LYS A 46 6.89 1.94 -1.03
CA LYS A 46 8.08 2.80 -1.06
C LYS A 46 9.16 2.33 -0.09
N GLU A 47 8.81 2.01 1.14
CA GLU A 47 9.77 1.63 2.18
C GLU A 47 10.39 0.25 1.93
N THR A 48 9.60 -0.71 1.46
CA THR A 48 10.10 -2.09 1.25
C THR A 48 10.52 -2.38 -0.19
N GLY A 49 10.22 -1.48 -1.12
CA GLY A 49 10.41 -1.69 -2.55
C GLY A 49 9.44 -2.70 -3.18
N ALA A 50 8.34 -3.05 -2.49
CA ALA A 50 7.32 -3.97 -2.97
C ALA A 50 6.63 -3.45 -4.23
N ILE A 51 6.07 -4.37 -5.02
CA ILE A 51 5.16 -4.02 -6.11
C ILE A 51 3.77 -3.81 -5.50
N LEU A 52 3.19 -2.63 -5.69
CA LEU A 52 1.81 -2.39 -5.34
C LEU A 52 0.92 -2.97 -6.44
N VAL A 53 -0.17 -3.64 -6.10
CA VAL A 53 -1.12 -4.19 -7.07
C VAL A 53 -2.51 -3.70 -6.70
N ALA A 54 -3.20 -3.10 -7.66
CA ALA A 54 -4.51 -2.51 -7.47
C ALA A 54 -5.31 -2.49 -8.78
N GLU A 55 -6.57 -2.09 -8.68
CA GLU A 55 -7.43 -1.81 -9.83
C GLU A 55 -6.80 -0.74 -10.76
N ALA A 56 -6.94 -0.91 -12.07
CA ALA A 56 -6.24 -0.11 -13.08
C ALA A 56 -6.50 1.41 -12.93
N GLU A 57 -7.73 1.77 -12.57
CA GLU A 57 -8.22 3.12 -12.31
C GLU A 57 -7.44 3.79 -11.17
N ARG A 58 -6.90 3.01 -10.23
CA ARG A 58 -6.15 3.51 -9.07
C ARG A 58 -4.65 3.65 -9.31
N VAL A 59 -4.08 2.89 -10.25
CA VAL A 59 -2.65 3.00 -10.61
C VAL A 59 -2.27 4.43 -10.95
N SER A 60 -3.08 5.10 -11.76
CA SER A 60 -2.87 6.50 -12.15
C SER A 60 -2.94 7.46 -10.96
N ARG A 61 -3.81 7.18 -9.98
CA ARG A 61 -3.95 7.98 -8.77
C ARG A 61 -2.75 7.82 -7.84
N PHE A 62 -2.22 6.60 -7.68
CA PHE A 62 -1.02 6.36 -6.87
C PHE A 62 0.22 7.06 -7.41
N ASN A 63 0.36 7.11 -8.74
CA ASN A 63 1.43 7.88 -9.36
C ASN A 63 1.25 9.39 -9.16
N ARG A 64 0.06 9.93 -9.44
CA ARG A 64 -0.19 11.38 -9.40
C ARG A 64 -0.23 11.96 -7.98
N ASP A 65 -0.96 11.32 -7.08
CA ASP A 65 -1.27 11.87 -5.76
C ASP A 65 -0.21 11.50 -4.72
N PHE A 66 0.42 10.32 -4.89
CA PHE A 66 1.39 9.78 -3.93
C PHE A 66 2.79 9.61 -4.53
N GLY A 67 3.01 9.85 -5.82
CA GLY A 67 4.35 9.77 -6.43
C GLY A 67 4.93 8.36 -6.49
N LEU A 68 4.10 7.31 -6.58
CA LEU A 68 4.58 5.94 -6.77
C LEU A 68 4.92 5.70 -8.25
N ALA A 69 6.14 5.25 -8.55
CA ALA A 69 6.59 5.07 -9.92
C ALA A 69 5.80 3.94 -10.64
N TYR A 70 5.56 4.08 -11.94
CA TYR A 70 4.73 3.12 -12.70
C TYR A 70 5.32 1.71 -12.72
N GLU A 71 6.63 1.55 -12.67
CA GLU A 71 7.30 0.26 -12.57
C GLU A 71 7.12 -0.44 -11.21
N LYS A 72 6.50 0.26 -10.24
CA LYS A 72 6.18 -0.24 -8.91
C LYS A 72 4.67 -0.50 -8.72
N VAL A 73 3.86 -0.40 -9.77
CA VAL A 73 2.40 -0.64 -9.74
C VAL A 73 1.93 -1.48 -10.92
#